data_AF-A0A0S7X118-F1
#
_entry.id   AF-A0A0S7X118-F1
#
_cell.length_a   1.000
_cell.length_b   1.000
_cell.length_c   1.000
_cell.angle_alpha   90.00
_cell.angle_beta   90.00
_cell.angle_gamma   90.00
#
_symmetry.space_group_name_H-M   'P 1'
#
loop_
_entity.id
_entity.type
_entity.pdbx_description
1 polymer ?
#
loop_
_entity_poly.entity_id
_entity_poly.type
_entity_poly.pdbx_seq_one_letter_code
_entity_poly.pdbx_strand_id
1 'polypeptide(L)'
;MIGKKKGNVDSDIIFNIMKKLYKKEPFDKIVLVSGDGDYKMLVDFLIGENRFKKILFPNKEFASSLYRKLMPMYFDYLGNEGVKRKIQQ
;
A
#
# COMPACT_ATOMS: atom_id res chain seq x y z
N MET A 1 26.79 11.19 -11.03
CA MET A 1 25.79 12.25 -10.78
C MET A 1 25.12 11.96 -9.46
N ILE A 2 25.25 12.83 -8.46
CA ILE A 2 24.51 12.70 -7.20
C ILE A 2 23.08 13.21 -7.48
N GLY A 3 22.13 12.28 -7.65
CA GLY A 3 20.73 12.63 -7.88
C GLY A 3 20.16 13.36 -6.67
N LYS A 4 19.64 14.58 -6.86
CA LYS A 4 18.98 15.34 -5.81
C LYS A 4 17.66 14.64 -5.47
N LYS A 5 17.53 14.12 -4.24
CA LYS A 5 16.30 13.44 -3.78
C LYS A 5 15.12 14.40 -3.92
N LYS A 6 14.16 14.05 -4.78
CA LYS A 6 13.01 14.89 -5.15
C LYS A 6 11.87 14.69 -4.14
N GLY A 7 12.09 15.14 -2.90
CA GLY A 7 11.09 15.09 -1.82
C GLY A 7 10.69 13.68 -1.37
N ASN A 8 9.95 13.62 -0.27
CA ASN A 8 9.29 12.42 0.25
C ASN A 8 7.78 12.72 0.24
N VAL A 9 6.95 11.78 -0.21
CA VAL A 9 5.49 11.93 -0.35
C VAL A 9 4.69 11.06 0.64
N ASP A 10 5.36 10.45 1.61
CA ASP A 10 4.76 9.48 2.52
C ASP A 10 3.67 10.12 3.39
N SER A 11 3.95 11.32 3.90
CA SER A 11 2.97 12.11 4.65
C SER A 11 1.73 12.46 3.83
N ASP A 12 1.89 12.78 2.54
CA ASP A 12 0.75 13.11 1.66
C ASP A 12 -0.14 11.89 1.43
N ILE A 13 0.47 10.71 1.21
CA ILE A 13 -0.25 9.45 1.04
C ILE A 13 -1.02 9.09 2.33
N ILE A 14 -0.33 9.15 3.48
CA ILE A 14 -0.95 8.89 4.79
C ILE A 14 -2.10 9.87 5.03
N PHE A 15 -1.86 11.17 4.85
CA PHE A 15 -2.86 12.19 5.13
C PHE A 15 -4.08 12.08 4.22
N ASN A 16 -3.91 11.75 2.94
CA ASN A 16 -5.03 11.54 2.03
C ASN A 16 -5.93 10.37 2.48
N ILE A 17 -5.32 9.25 2.87
CA ILE A 17 -6.05 8.10 3.42
C ILE A 17 -6.79 8.48 4.70
N MET A 18 -6.10 9.14 5.64
CA MET A 18 -6.70 9.55 6.91
C MET A 18 -7.81 10.57 6.71
N LYS A 19 -7.67 11.50 5.77
CA LYS A 19 -8.69 12.48 5.41
C LYS A 19 -9.96 11.80 4.90
N LYS A 20 -9.83 10.81 4.00
CA LYS A 20 -10.97 10.03 3.48
C LYS A 20 -11.71 9.29 4.58
N LEU A 21 -10.99 8.67 5.51
CA LEU A 21 -11.57 8.01 6.68
C LEU A 21 -12.29 9.00 7.59
N TYR A 22 -11.62 10.09 7.96
CA TYR A 22 -12.14 11.12 8.86
C TYR A 22 -13.39 11.81 8.29
N LYS A 23 -13.38 12.13 7.00
CA LYS A 23 -14.51 12.74 6.29
C LYS A 23 -15.62 11.74 5.94
N LYS A 24 -15.44 10.45 6.23
CA LYS A 24 -16.38 9.36 5.90
C LYS A 24 -16.76 9.36 4.41
N GLU A 25 -15.78 9.64 3.55
CA GLU A 25 -16.00 9.59 2.10
C GLU A 25 -16.35 8.15 1.66
N PRO A 26 -17.28 7.97 0.70
CA PRO A 26 -17.63 6.65 0.22
C PRO A 26 -16.45 6.04 -0.57
N PHE A 27 -15.98 4.90 -0.11
CA PHE A 27 -15.05 4.01 -0.81
C PHE A 27 -15.19 2.60 -0.22
N ASP A 28 -14.86 1.58 -1.00
CA ASP A 28 -14.92 0.18 -0.55
C ASP A 28 -13.74 -0.15 0.36
N LYS A 29 -12.55 -0.29 -0.22
CA LYS A 29 -11.30 -0.62 0.49
C LYS A 29 -10.11 0.09 -0.15
N ILE A 30 -9.02 0.20 0.61
CA ILE A 30 -7.76 0.78 0.14
C ILE A 30 -6.87 -0.31 -0.43
N VAL A 31 -6.36 -0.08 -1.64
CA VAL A 31 -5.22 -0.81 -2.22
C VAL A 31 -4.02 0.13 -2.18
N LEU A 32 -2.95 -0.27 -1.48
CA LEU A 32 -1.72 0.50 -1.39
C LEU A 32 -0.69 -0.08 -2.35
N VAL A 33 -0.03 0.74 -3.17
CA VAL A 33 1.05 0.30 -4.06
C VAL A 33 2.36 0.85 -3.52
N SER A 34 3.08 0.04 -2.74
CA SER A 34 4.36 0.43 -2.14
C SER A 34 5.12 -0.80 -1.66
N GLY A 35 6.45 -0.73 -1.69
CA GLY A 35 7.34 -1.66 -0.99
C GLY A 35 7.81 -1.16 0.38
N ASP A 36 7.49 0.10 0.70
CA ASP A 36 8.03 0.80 1.85
C ASP A 36 7.45 0.28 3.18
N GLY A 37 8.35 0.01 4.12
CA GLY A 37 8.00 -0.44 5.46
C GLY A 37 7.36 0.65 6.32
N ASP A 38 7.56 1.92 5.98
CA ASP A 38 7.04 3.06 6.74
C ASP A 38 5.50 3.08 6.78
N TYR A 39 4.85 2.45 5.79
CA TYR A 39 3.39 2.29 5.77
C TYR A 39 2.86 1.12 6.61
N LYS A 40 3.71 0.30 7.27
CA LYS A 40 3.27 -0.91 7.99
C LYS A 40 2.22 -0.59 9.06
N MET A 41 2.43 0.48 9.82
CA MET A 41 1.49 0.92 10.86
C MET A 41 0.14 1.33 10.25
N LEU A 42 0.15 2.04 9.12
CA LEU A 42 -1.07 2.40 8.39
C LEU A 42 -1.80 1.14 7.89
N VAL A 43 -1.08 0.18 7.33
CA VAL A 43 -1.66 -1.09 6.86
C VAL A 43 -2.34 -1.85 7.99
N ASP A 44 -1.69 -1.98 9.15
CA ASP A 44 -2.26 -2.69 10.31
C ASP A 44 -3.53 -2.00 10.82
N PHE A 45 -3.49 -0.68 10.91
CA PHE A 45 -4.66 0.12 11.29
C PHE A 45 -5.82 -0.10 10.32
N LEU A 46 -5.58 0.01 9.01
CA LEU A 46 -6.62 -0.18 7.99
C LEU A 46 -7.19 -1.61 7.99
N ILE A 47 -6.40 -2.62 8.34
CA ILE A 47 -6.87 -4.00 8.51
C ILE A 47 -7.83 -4.07 9.71
N GLY A 48 -7.45 -3.49 10.85
CA GLY A 48 -8.29 -3.44 12.05
C GLY A 48 -9.62 -2.71 11.83
N GLU A 49 -9.60 -1.62 11.06
CA GLU A 49 -10.80 -0.86 10.68
C GLU A 49 -11.65 -1.56 9.61
N ASN A 50 -11.23 -2.73 9.11
CA ASN A 50 -11.85 -3.37 7.95
C ASN A 50 -11.96 -2.39 6.77
N ARG A 51 -10.92 -1.61 6.49
CA ARG A 51 -10.83 -0.66 5.35
C ARG A 51 -9.70 -0.99 4.38
N PHE A 52 -8.89 -1.99 4.68
CA PHE A 52 -7.79 -2.44 3.83
C PHE A 52 -8.20 -3.57 2.88
N LYS A 53 -7.76 -3.50 1.63
CA LYS A 53 -7.85 -4.61 0.68
C LYS A 53 -6.54 -5.38 0.63
N LYS A 54 -5.47 -4.70 0.23
CA LYS A 54 -4.20 -5.34 -0.17
C LYS A 54 -3.09 -4.30 -0.37
N ILE A 55 -1.85 -4.66 -0.05
CA ILE A 55 -0.65 -3.95 -0.53
C ILE A 55 -0.11 -4.67 -1.77
N LEU A 56 0.19 -3.92 -2.84
CA LEU A 56 0.81 -4.43 -4.05
C LEU A 56 2.26 -3.99 -4.08
N PHE A 57 3.17 -4.96 -3.97
CA PHE A 57 4.59 -4.71 -4.03
C PHE A 57 5.02 -4.54 -5.50
N PRO A 58 5.63 -3.39 -5.88
CA PRO A 58 6.11 -3.18 -7.25
C PRO A 58 7.20 -4.17 -7.65
N ASN A 59 8.07 -4.51 -6.71
CA ASN A 59 9.16 -5.47 -6.91
C ASN A 59 9.21 -6.45 -5.73
N LYS A 60 9.34 -7.74 -6.05
CA LYS A 60 9.45 -8.85 -5.10
C LYS A 60 10.67 -8.73 -4.19
N GLU A 61 11.76 -8.18 -4.70
CA GLU A 61 13.06 -8.13 -4.01
C GLU A 61 13.17 -6.96 -3.01
N PHE A 62 12.37 -5.91 -3.19
CA PHE A 62 12.45 -4.68 -2.38
C PHE A 62 11.30 -4.53 -1.39
N ALA A 63 10.47 -5.56 -1.20
CA ALA A 63 9.42 -5.52 -0.19
C ALA A 63 10.03 -5.53 1.22
N SER A 64 9.64 -4.57 2.06
CA SER A 64 10.13 -4.49 3.43
C SER A 64 9.89 -5.78 4.22
N SER A 65 10.88 -6.21 5.00
CA SER A 65 10.81 -7.37 5.88
C SER A 65 9.71 -7.25 6.95
N LEU A 66 9.25 -6.03 7.24
CA LEU A 66 8.11 -5.76 8.13
C LEU A 66 6.82 -6.44 7.65
N TYR A 67 6.68 -6.72 6.36
CA TYR A 67 5.52 -7.40 5.79
C TYR A 67 5.61 -8.94 5.84
N ARG A 68 6.68 -9.54 6.36
CA ARG A 68 6.83 -11.01 6.43
C ARG A 68 5.74 -11.70 7.26
N LYS A 69 5.14 -10.99 8.23
CA LYS A 69 4.05 -11.49 9.07
C LYS A 69 2.67 -11.13 8.53
N LEU A 70 2.59 -10.42 7.42
CA LEU A 70 1.33 -10.02 6.82
C LEU A 70 0.65 -11.25 6.21
N MET A 71 -0.64 -11.44 6.50
CA MET A 71 -1.38 -12.59 5.96
C MET A 71 -1.40 -12.57 4.42
N PRO A 72 -1.27 -13.71 3.73
CA PRO A 72 -1.22 -13.78 2.27
C PRO A 72 -2.39 -13.10 1.54
N MET A 73 -3.56 -13.01 2.18
CA MET A 73 -4.71 -12.30 1.63
C MET A 73 -4.49 -10.79 1.48
N TYR A 74 -3.60 -10.20 2.28
CA TYR A 74 -3.36 -8.76 2.37
C TYR A 74 -2.19 -8.25 1.53
N PHE A 75 -1.49 -9.10 0.80
CA PHE A 75 -0.49 -8.63 -0.16
C PHE A 75 -0.52 -9.37 -1.49
N ASP A 76 0.12 -8.79 -2.49
CA ASP A 76 0.43 -9.40 -3.78
C ASP A 76 1.56 -8.63 -4.46
N TYR A 77 2.00 -9.08 -5.62
CA TYR A 77 3.05 -8.42 -6.39
C TYR A 77 2.48 -7.89 -7.69
N LEU A 78 2.82 -6.64 -8.06
CA LEU A 78 2.36 -6.06 -9.33
C LEU A 78 2.81 -6.88 -10.54
N GLY A 79 3.96 -7.55 -10.43
CA GLY A 79 4.48 -8.44 -11.48
C GLY A 79 3.72 -9.76 -11.63
N ASN A 80 2.81 -10.13 -10.72
CA ASN A 80 2.06 -11.38 -10.84
C ASN A 80 1.03 -11.31 -11.96
N GLU A 81 0.99 -12.34 -12.82
CA GLU A 81 0.11 -12.39 -14.00
C GLU A 81 -1.38 -12.22 -13.65
N GLY A 82 -1.83 -12.76 -12.52
CA GLY A 82 -3.20 -12.57 -12.03
C GLY A 82 -3.53 -11.12 -11.66
N VAL A 83 -2.54 -10.35 -11.18
CA VAL A 83 -2.70 -8.92 -10.88
C VAL A 83 -2.69 -8.11 -12.17
N LYS A 84 -1.74 -8.36 -13.08
CA LYS A 84 -1.67 -7.69 -14.39
C LYS A 84 -2.97 -7.82 -15.18
N ARG A 85 -3.52 -9.03 -15.28
CA ARG A 85 -4.79 -9.26 -15.98
C ARG A 85 -5.96 -8.46 -15.42
N LYS A 86 -5.98 -8.19 -14.10
CA LYS A 86 -7.06 -7.40 -13.47
C LYS A 86 -6.91 -5.90 -13.70
N ILE A 87 -5.68 -5.41 -13.90
CA ILE A 87 -5.39 -3.99 -14.14
C ILE A 87 -5.60 -3.63 -15.62
N GLN A 88 -5.41 -4.59 -16.53
CA GLN A 88 -5.56 -4.39 -17.97
C GLN A 88 -7.01 -4.49 -18.49
N GLN A 89 -7.95 -4.90 -17.63
CA GLN A 89 -9.39 -4.95 -17.94
C GLN A 89 -10.03 -3.59 -17.66
#